data_AF-A0A091C4P6-F1
#
_entry.id   AF-A0A091C4P6-F1
#
_cell.length_a   1.000
_cell.length_b   1.000
_cell.length_c   1.000
_cell.angle_alpha   90.00
_cell.angle_beta   90.00
_cell.angle_gamma   90.00
#
_symmetry.space_group_name_H-M   'P 1'
#
loop_
_entity.id
_entity.type
_entity.pdbx_description
1 polymer ?
#
loop_
_entity_poly.entity_id
_entity_poly.type
_entity_poly.pdbx_seq_one_letter_code
_entity_poly.pdbx_strand_id
1 'polypeptide(L)'
;MILVAIRLQEKNRFFSKFEELMNYTDLLLFDIKHIDTVQHKKLTKHGNENILEMAQYLSEIGKPVWIRHVLVPFRSDYDEFLDRLNQFIQSLSNVDKVEILPYHTMGRYKWDELNIKYPLEGIEPPGQDRVENAKKILQVDQYTGYQTR
;
A
#
# COMPACT_ATOMS: atom_id res chain seq x y z
N MET A 1 12.20 -1.20 0.95
CA MET A 1 10.95 -0.63 0.41
C MET A 1 11.35 0.36 -0.66
N ILE A 2 11.37 -0.07 -1.92
CA ILE A 2 11.64 0.85 -3.04
C ILE A 2 10.32 1.58 -3.29
N LEU A 3 10.28 2.87 -2.95
CA LEU A 3 9.17 3.73 -3.30
C LEU A 3 9.39 4.17 -4.75
N VAL A 4 8.81 3.47 -5.72
CA VAL A 4 8.79 3.93 -7.11
C VAL A 4 7.67 4.95 -7.23
N ALA A 5 7.97 6.22 -6.94
CA ALA A 5 7.06 7.32 -7.19
C ALA A 5 7.35 7.89 -8.60
N ILE A 6 6.90 7.20 -9.64
CA ILE A 6 6.93 7.73 -11.01
C ILE A 6 5.68 8.58 -11.18
N ARG A 7 5.86 9.83 -11.59
CA ARG A 7 4.77 10.75 -11.88
C ARG A 7 4.29 10.48 -13.30
N LEU A 8 3.06 9.99 -13.46
CA LEU A 8 2.51 9.61 -14.77
C LEU A 8 2.28 10.80 -15.71
N GLN A 9 2.09 12.01 -15.15
CA GLN A 9 1.77 13.22 -15.90
C GLN A 9 2.93 13.73 -16.78
N GLU A 10 4.15 13.22 -16.60
CA GLU A 10 5.25 13.46 -17.51
C GLU A 10 5.62 12.14 -18.18
N LYS A 11 5.34 11.99 -19.48
CA LYS A 11 5.99 11.01 -20.36
C LYS A 11 7.47 11.36 -20.53
N ASN A 12 8.19 11.47 -19.42
CA ASN A 12 9.62 11.69 -19.38
C ASN A 12 10.33 10.34 -19.55
N ARG A 13 11.65 10.38 -19.75
CA ARG A 13 12.51 9.20 -19.96
C ARG A 13 12.38 8.11 -18.89
N PHE A 14 11.82 8.42 -17.72
CA PHE A 14 11.63 7.43 -16.66
C PHE A 14 10.38 6.57 -16.88
N PHE A 15 9.32 7.11 -17.47
CA PHE A 15 8.10 6.33 -17.69
C PHE A 15 8.30 5.24 -18.75
N SER A 16 8.99 5.54 -19.86
CA SER A 16 9.30 4.52 -20.87
C SER A 16 10.13 3.36 -20.32
N LYS A 17 11.06 3.63 -19.39
CA LYS A 17 11.83 2.59 -18.68
C LYS A 17 10.96 1.76 -17.74
N PHE A 18 9.93 2.36 -17.15
CA PHE A 18 8.97 1.63 -16.33
C PHE A 18 8.08 0.72 -17.17
N GLU A 19 7.59 1.22 -18.31
CA GLU A 19 6.85 0.40 -19.28
C GLU A 19 7.70 -0.79 -19.75
N GLU A 20 8.99 -0.56 -20.04
CA GLU A 20 9.92 -1.64 -20.36
C GLU A 20 10.08 -2.64 -19.20
N LEU A 21 10.24 -2.16 -17.96
CA LEU A 21 10.33 -3.02 -16.77
C LEU A 21 9.07 -3.88 -16.60
N MET A 22 7.89 -3.36 -16.93
CA MET A 22 6.63 -4.12 -16.83
C MET A 22 6.60 -5.33 -17.77
N ASN A 23 7.37 -5.36 -18.85
CA ASN A 23 7.48 -6.54 -19.71
C ASN A 23 8.24 -7.71 -19.06
N TYR A 24 9.05 -7.43 -18.02
CA TYR A 24 9.89 -8.41 -17.33
C TYR A 24 9.50 -8.64 -15.87
N THR A 25 8.36 -8.10 -15.43
CA THR A 25 7.90 -8.17 -14.04
C THR A 25 6.63 -8.99 -13.99
N ASP A 26 6.61 -10.21 -13.46
CA ASP A 26 5.37 -11.01 -13.48
C ASP A 26 4.33 -10.56 -12.45
N LEU A 27 4.81 -10.02 -11.32
CA LEU A 27 3.99 -9.62 -10.18
C LEU A 27 4.55 -8.36 -9.51
N LEU A 28 3.67 -7.45 -9.09
CA LEU A 28 4.01 -6.33 -8.23
C LEU A 28 3.39 -6.47 -6.84
N LEU A 29 4.22 -6.36 -5.79
CA LEU A 29 3.77 -6.17 -4.42
C LEU A 29 3.62 -4.66 -4.16
N PHE A 30 2.37 -4.19 -4.14
CA PHE A 30 2.04 -2.77 -4.23
C PHE A 30 1.51 -2.25 -2.89
N ASP A 31 2.25 -1.35 -2.24
CA ASP A 31 1.86 -0.80 -0.94
C ASP A 31 0.95 0.42 -1.09
N ILE A 32 -0.27 0.35 -0.55
CA ILE A 32 -1.13 1.52 -0.33
C ILE A 32 -1.17 1.80 1.17
N LYS A 33 -0.37 2.77 1.61
CA LYS A 33 -0.17 3.05 3.04
C LYS A 33 -1.36 3.76 3.67
N HIS A 34 -2.04 4.60 2.89
CA HIS A 34 -3.21 5.34 3.30
C HIS A 34 -3.96 5.82 2.07
N ILE A 35 -5.30 5.77 2.08
CA ILE A 35 -6.13 6.22 0.96
C ILE A 35 -6.31 7.75 0.92
N ASP A 36 -6.30 8.38 2.09
CA ASP A 36 -6.36 9.83 2.23
C ASP A 36 -4.99 10.50 2.14
N THR A 37 -4.82 11.49 1.25
CA THR A 37 -3.53 12.19 1.03
C THR A 37 -3.05 12.97 2.25
N VAL A 38 -3.95 13.55 3.05
CA VAL A 38 -3.56 14.34 4.23
C VAL A 38 -2.98 13.42 5.30
N GLN A 39 -3.64 12.29 5.55
CA GLN A 39 -3.12 11.28 6.47
C GLN A 39 -1.88 10.58 5.92
N HIS A 40 -1.82 10.33 4.61
CA HIS A 40 -0.62 9.78 3.96
C HIS A 40 0.59 10.70 4.15
N LYS A 41 0.42 12.03 4.03
CA LYS A 41 1.48 13.02 4.31
C LYS A 41 1.90 13.01 5.77
N LYS A 42 0.97 12.87 6.72
CA LYS A 42 1.31 12.75 8.14
C LYS A 42 2.18 11.52 8.40
N LEU A 43 1.83 10.38 7.78
CA LEU A 43 2.50 9.09 7.96
C LEU A 43 3.85 8.99 7.22
N THR A 44 3.93 9.48 5.98
CA THR A 44 5.05 9.22 5.06
C THR A 44 5.81 10.47 4.61
N LYS A 45 5.34 11.65 5.01
CA LYS A 45 5.80 12.98 4.56
C LYS A 45 5.51 13.30 3.09
N HIS A 46 4.81 12.42 2.37
CA HIS A 46 4.47 12.59 0.96
C HIS A 46 2.99 12.36 0.71
N GLY A 47 2.44 12.93 -0.36
CA GLY A 47 1.10 12.60 -0.83
C GLY A 47 1.03 11.20 -1.45
N ASN A 48 -0.17 10.72 -1.74
CA ASN A 48 -0.42 9.42 -2.35
C ASN A 48 -0.96 9.50 -3.79
N GLU A 49 -1.09 10.70 -4.36
CA GLU A 49 -1.74 10.92 -5.65
C GLU A 49 -1.08 10.06 -6.73
N ASN A 50 0.24 10.15 -6.90
CA ASN A 50 0.99 9.34 -7.86
C ASN A 50 0.89 7.83 -7.60
N ILE A 51 0.69 7.42 -6.34
CA ILE A 51 0.59 6.00 -5.96
C ILE A 51 -0.77 5.45 -6.41
N LEU A 52 -1.84 6.22 -6.21
CA LEU A 52 -3.17 5.85 -6.65
C LEU A 52 -3.29 5.91 -8.19
N GLU A 53 -2.71 6.93 -8.83
CA GLU A 53 -2.63 7.02 -10.30
C GLU A 53 -1.86 5.80 -10.88
N MET A 54 -0.75 5.38 -10.25
CA MET A 54 -0.01 4.19 -10.69
C MET A 54 -0.82 2.90 -10.53
N ALA A 55 -1.57 2.74 -9.43
CA ALA A 55 -2.43 1.58 -9.25
C ALA A 55 -3.52 1.51 -10.34
N GLN A 56 -4.10 2.65 -10.72
CA GLN A 56 -5.04 2.74 -11.85
C GLN A 56 -4.37 2.37 -13.17
N TYR A 57 -3.19 2.93 -13.47
CA TYR A 57 -2.45 2.58 -14.68
C TYR A 57 -2.12 1.08 -14.77
N LEU A 58 -1.65 0.48 -13.67
CA LEU A 58 -1.39 -0.96 -13.61
C LEU A 58 -2.65 -1.77 -13.87
N SER A 59 -3.82 -1.29 -13.42
CA SER A 59 -5.11 -1.88 -13.73
C SER A 59 -5.49 -1.75 -15.20
N GLU A 60 -5.25 -0.59 -15.82
CA GLU A 60 -5.53 -0.34 -17.24
C GLU A 60 -4.72 -1.28 -18.15
N ILE A 61 -3.45 -1.53 -17.83
CA ILE A 61 -2.60 -2.45 -18.60
C ILE A 61 -2.74 -3.92 -18.15
N GLY A 62 -3.64 -4.22 -17.20
CA GLY A 62 -3.90 -5.57 -16.70
C GLY A 62 -2.73 -6.21 -15.95
N LYS A 63 -1.83 -5.41 -15.38
CA LYS A 63 -0.63 -5.93 -14.71
C LYS A 63 -0.96 -6.52 -13.34
N PRO A 64 -0.62 -7.78 -13.03
CA PRO A 64 -1.02 -8.39 -11.76
C PRO A 64 -0.41 -7.69 -10.54
N VAL A 65 -1.24 -7.38 -9.54
CA VAL A 65 -0.80 -6.74 -8.30
C VAL A 65 -1.28 -7.47 -7.05
N TRP A 66 -0.44 -7.50 -6.03
CA TRP A 66 -0.83 -7.78 -4.65
C TRP A 66 -0.83 -6.48 -3.88
N ILE A 67 -2.00 -6.02 -3.46
CA ILE A 67 -2.09 -4.81 -2.67
C ILE A 67 -1.79 -5.14 -1.22
N ARG A 68 -0.89 -4.38 -0.62
CA ARG A 68 -0.50 -4.54 0.78
C ARG A 68 -0.83 -3.27 1.55
N HIS A 69 -1.43 -3.47 2.72
CA HIS A 69 -1.80 -2.39 3.61
C HIS A 69 -1.21 -2.64 5.00
N VAL A 70 -0.26 -1.78 5.40
CA VAL A 70 0.28 -1.81 6.75
C VAL A 70 -0.74 -1.18 7.70
N LEU A 71 -1.26 -1.98 8.62
CA LEU A 71 -2.26 -1.57 9.60
C LEU A 71 -1.56 -1.03 10.85
N VAL A 72 -1.55 0.29 10.99
CA VAL A 72 -0.88 1.02 12.07
C VAL A 72 -1.95 1.65 12.97
N PRO A 73 -1.99 1.29 14.27
CA PRO A 73 -2.94 1.87 15.21
C PRO A 73 -2.91 3.39 15.27
N PHE A 74 -4.10 3.98 15.32
CA PHE A 74 -4.35 5.43 15.35
C PHE A 74 -3.79 6.16 14.12
N ARG A 75 -3.56 5.45 13.01
CA ARG A 75 -3.02 5.99 11.76
C ARG A 75 -3.80 5.46 10.57
N SER A 76 -3.51 4.24 10.15
CA SER A 76 -4.11 3.62 8.95
C SER A 76 -5.21 2.61 9.29
N ASP A 77 -5.55 2.45 10.57
CA ASP A 77 -6.50 1.46 11.07
C ASP A 77 -7.89 2.02 11.38
N TYR A 78 -8.26 3.19 10.89
CA TYR A 78 -9.62 3.70 11.06
C TYR A 78 -10.55 3.10 10.00
N ASP A 79 -11.71 2.61 10.44
CA ASP A 79 -12.69 1.94 9.56
C ASP A 79 -13.10 2.84 8.38
N GLU A 80 -13.28 4.14 8.59
CA GLU A 80 -13.60 5.10 7.51
C GLU A 80 -12.57 5.10 6.35
N PHE A 81 -11.28 4.91 6.67
CA PHE A 81 -10.22 4.89 5.66
C PHE A 81 -10.09 3.50 5.05
N LEU A 82 -10.39 2.44 5.79
CA LEU A 82 -10.42 1.09 5.26
C LEU A 82 -11.60 0.91 4.29
N ASP A 83 -12.77 1.48 4.59
CA ASP A 83 -13.92 1.47 3.68
C ASP A 83 -13.59 2.19 2.36
N ARG A 84 -13.00 3.39 2.44
CA ARG A 84 -12.53 4.15 1.27
C ARG A 84 -11.45 3.39 0.50
N LEU A 85 -10.54 2.72 1.21
CA LEU A 85 -9.50 1.90 0.58
C LEU A 85 -10.13 0.69 -0.14
N ASN A 86 -11.09 0.00 0.48
CA ASN A 86 -11.81 -1.11 -0.12
C ASN A 86 -12.52 -0.66 -1.41
N GLN A 87 -13.25 0.46 -1.38
CA GLN A 87 -13.90 1.03 -2.57
C GLN A 87 -12.89 1.31 -3.70
N PHE A 88 -11.71 1.85 -3.36
CA PHE A 88 -10.65 2.07 -4.35
C PHE A 88 -10.15 0.74 -4.93
N ILE A 89 -9.82 -0.24 -4.08
CA ILE A 89 -9.32 -1.56 -4.52
C ILE A 89 -10.35 -2.27 -5.41
N GLN A 90 -11.65 -2.19 -5.08
CA GLN A 90 -12.73 -2.79 -5.89
C GLN A 90 -12.89 -2.15 -7.27
N SER A 91 -12.35 -0.94 -7.48
CA SER A 91 -12.35 -0.32 -8.82
C SER A 91 -11.22 -0.84 -9.73
N LEU A 92 -10.27 -1.61 -9.19
CA LEU A 92 -9.13 -2.17 -9.93
C LEU A 92 -9.43 -3.61 -10.38
N SER A 93 -9.17 -3.91 -11.65
CA SER A 93 -9.47 -5.19 -12.30
C SER A 93 -8.33 -6.21 -12.24
N ASN A 94 -7.16 -5.81 -11.75
CA ASN A 94 -5.89 -6.56 -11.80
C ASN A 94 -5.37 -7.03 -10.43
N VAL A 95 -6.19 -6.88 -9.37
CA VAL A 95 -5.79 -7.21 -8.00
C VAL A 95 -5.96 -8.70 -7.76
N ASP A 96 -4.84 -9.40 -7.59
CA ASP A 96 -4.83 -10.84 -7.35
C ASP A 96 -4.93 -11.19 -5.87
N LYS A 97 -4.45 -10.30 -4.98
CA LYS A 97 -4.38 -10.52 -3.54
C LYS A 97 -4.43 -9.18 -2.79
N VAL A 98 -5.06 -9.18 -1.62
CA VAL A 98 -4.95 -8.08 -0.64
C VAL A 98 -4.39 -8.61 0.67
N GLU A 99 -3.33 -7.98 1.18
CA GLU A 99 -2.67 -8.36 2.42
C GLU A 99 -2.77 -7.25 3.46
N ILE A 100 -3.28 -7.60 4.65
CA ILE A 100 -3.15 -6.77 5.84
C ILE A 100 -1.84 -7.13 6.55
N LEU A 101 -0.97 -6.15 6.74
CA LEU A 101 0.30 -6.30 7.44
C LEU A 101 0.21 -5.58 8.79
N PRO A 102 0.05 -6.30 9.92
CA PRO A 102 0.05 -5.69 11.24
C PRO A 102 1.38 -4.97 11.51
N TYR A 103 1.30 -3.73 11.98
CA TYR A 103 2.49 -3.00 12.41
C TYR A 103 3.25 -3.74 13.52
N HIS A 104 4.57 -3.69 13.48
CA HIS A 104 5.46 -4.26 14.50
C HIS A 104 6.64 -3.33 14.81
N THR A 105 7.17 -3.41 16.04
CA THR A 105 8.23 -2.51 16.55
C THR A 105 9.65 -2.95 16.22
N MET A 106 9.84 -4.08 15.51
CA MET A 106 11.16 -4.68 15.23
C MET A 106 12.19 -3.74 14.57
N GLY A 107 11.76 -2.65 13.92
CA GLY A 107 12.65 -1.68 13.28
C GLY A 107 13.10 -0.53 14.18
N ARG A 108 12.58 -0.40 15.41
CA ARG A 108 12.84 0.73 16.31
C ARG A 108 14.33 0.92 16.60
N TYR A 109 15.06 -0.18 16.84
CA TYR A 109 16.49 -0.14 17.17
C TYR A 109 17.35 0.60 16.12
N LYS A 110 16.98 0.54 14.83
CA LYS A 110 17.71 1.26 13.76
C LYS A 110 17.60 2.77 13.90
N TRP A 111 16.50 3.28 14.45
CA TRP A 111 16.32 4.71 14.71
C TRP A 111 17.18 5.15 15.89
N ASP A 112 17.24 4.33 16.93
CA ASP A 112 18.08 4.56 18.11
C ASP A 112 19.57 4.58 17.72
N GLU A 113 20.03 3.61 16.91
CA GLU A 113 21.42 3.56 16.41
C GLU A 113 21.81 4.78 15.57
N LEU A 114 20.84 5.33 14.83
CA LEU A 114 21.06 6.53 13.99
C LEU A 114 20.86 7.84 14.77
N ASN A 115 20.50 7.79 16.06
CA ASN A 115 20.12 8.94 16.88
C ASN A 115 19.00 9.80 16.24
N ILE A 116 18.06 9.15 15.56
CA ILE A 116 16.90 9.80 14.92
C ILE A 116 15.65 9.48 15.73
N LYS A 117 14.83 10.50 16.02
CA LYS A 117 13.56 10.30 16.75
C LYS A 117 12.63 9.36 15.98
N TYR A 118 12.18 8.29 16.64
CA TYR A 118 11.23 7.35 16.06
C TYR A 118 9.82 7.97 15.94
N PRO A 119 9.21 8.03 14.72
CA PRO A 119 7.93 8.71 14.53
C PRO A 119 6.71 7.99 15.12
N LEU A 120 6.83 6.69 15.43
CA LEU A 120 5.75 5.85 15.94
C LEU A 120 6.00 5.44 17.40
N GLU A 121 6.72 6.27 18.15
CA GLU A 121 6.95 6.05 19.57
C GLU A 121 5.63 5.94 20.34
N GLY A 122 5.52 4.95 21.23
CA GLY A 122 4.31 4.65 21.99
C GLY A 122 3.16 4.01 21.20
N ILE A 123 3.34 3.73 19.90
CA ILE A 123 2.39 2.93 19.13
C ILE A 123 2.76 1.45 19.28
N GLU A 124 1.79 0.66 19.76
CA GLU A 124 1.90 -0.79 19.88
C GLU A 124 1.27 -1.50 18.66
N PRO A 125 1.64 -2.77 18.38
CA PRO A 125 0.99 -3.58 17.34
C PRO A 125 -0.54 -3.66 17.52
N PRO A 126 -1.34 -3.72 16.43
CA PRO A 126 -2.78 -3.92 16.54
C PRO A 126 -3.08 -5.32 17.10
N GLY A 127 -4.11 -5.42 17.94
CA GLY A 127 -4.62 -6.73 18.39
C GLY A 127 -5.23 -7.55 17.26
N GLN A 128 -5.33 -8.87 17.45
CA GLN A 128 -5.85 -9.79 16.42
C GLN A 128 -7.26 -9.38 15.95
N ASP A 129 -8.15 -8.98 16.86
CA ASP A 129 -9.51 -8.55 16.52
C ASP A 129 -9.51 -7.34 15.58
N ARG A 130 -8.57 -6.41 15.75
CA ARG A 130 -8.41 -5.26 14.86
C ARG A 130 -7.96 -5.69 13.47
N VAL A 131 -7.04 -6.65 13.39
CA VAL A 131 -6.56 -7.21 12.11
C VAL A 131 -7.70 -7.92 11.39
N GLU A 132 -8.47 -8.77 12.09
CA GLU A 132 -9.60 -9.48 11.51
C GLU A 132 -10.74 -8.54 11.08
N ASN A 133 -11.01 -7.47 11.85
CA ASN A 133 -11.94 -6.43 11.40
C ASN A 133 -11.46 -5.75 10.10
N ALA A 134 -10.17 -5.40 10.00
CA ALA A 134 -9.62 -4.78 8.79
C ALA A 134 -9.70 -5.71 7.58
N LYS A 135 -9.42 -7.01 7.76
CA LYS A 135 -9.59 -8.03 6.71
C LYS A 135 -11.03 -8.13 6.21
N LYS A 136 -12.01 -8.09 7.12
CA LYS A 136 -13.44 -8.10 6.78
C LYS A 136 -13.84 -6.86 5.98
N ILE A 137 -13.42 -5.68 6.41
CA ILE A 137 -13.71 -4.42 5.72
C ILE A 137 -13.11 -4.41 4.31
N LEU A 138 -11.84 -4.83 4.17
CA LEU A 138 -11.18 -4.93 2.86
C LEU A 138 -11.57 -6.17 2.04
N GLN A 139 -12.43 -7.03 2.59
CA GLN A 139 -12.94 -8.25 1.93
C GLN A 139 -11.80 -9.11 1.35
N VAL A 140 -10.69 -9.27 2.07
CA VAL A 140 -9.43 -9.82 1.52
C VAL A 140 -9.58 -11.21 0.89
N ASP A 141 -10.54 -12.00 1.36
CA ASP A 141 -10.79 -13.37 0.91
C ASP A 141 -11.35 -13.46 -0.53
N GLN A 142 -11.84 -12.36 -1.11
CA GLN A 142 -12.31 -12.34 -2.50
C GLN A 142 -11.16 -12.30 -3.52
N TYR A 143 -9.96 -11.90 -3.09
CA TYR A 143 -8.80 -11.73 -3.96
C TYR A 143 -7.95 -13.00 -3.95
N THR A 144 -8.35 -13.96 -4.77
CA THR A 144 -7.70 -15.29 -4.89
C THR A 144 -6.99 -15.51 -6.23
N GLY A 145 -6.87 -14.48 -7.06
CA GLY A 145 -6.25 -14.59 -8.40
C GLY A 145 -4.82 -15.13 -8.36
N TYR A 146 -4.11 -14.93 -7.24
CA TYR A 146 -2.76 -15.43 -7.01
C TYR A 146 -2.64 -16.96 -6.97
N GLN A 147 -3.75 -17.69 -6.80
CA GLN A 147 -3.74 -19.16 -6.71
C GLN A 147 -3.73 -19.83 -8.08
N THR A 148 -4.06 -19.09 -9.14
CA THR A 148 -4.31 -19.62 -10.49
C THR A 148 -3.37 -19.07 -11.55
N ARG A 149 -2.34 -18.32 -11.16
CA ARG A 149 -1.33 -17.75 -12.07
C ARG A 149 -0.05 -18.56 -12.11
#